data_AF-I3YF60-F1
#
_entry.id   AF-I3YF60-F1
#
_cell.length_a   1.000
_cell.length_b   1.000
_cell.length_c   1.000
_cell.angle_alpha   90.00
_cell.angle_beta   90.00
_cell.angle_gamma   90.00
#
_symmetry.space_group_name_H-M   'P 1'
#
loop_
_entity.id
_entity.type
_entity.pdbx_description
1 polymer ?
#
loop_
_entity_poly.entity_id
_entity_poly.type
_entity_poly.pdbx_seq_one_letter_code
_entity_poly.pdbx_strand_id
1 'polypeptide(L)'
;MDDSQPALKIISGTLLLFALALSAAPARAQLALQAFQIVINRSGENCKTIETTQPIGTSSGGDTLVAVACANGGRHVVRIHQDNSVSYMTLCDEFKTRTGIRCFDDK
;
A
#
# COMPACT_ATOMS: atom_id res chain seq x y z
N MET A 1 32.36 53.71 -16.89
CA MET A 1 32.86 52.59 -16.10
C MET A 1 32.12 52.63 -14.79
N ASP A 2 31.13 51.75 -14.62
CA ASP A 2 30.81 51.15 -13.33
C ASP A 2 29.90 49.95 -13.64
N ASP A 3 30.57 48.80 -13.72
CA ASP A 3 30.02 47.46 -13.79
C ASP A 3 29.54 47.08 -12.40
N SER A 4 28.28 46.67 -12.25
CA SER A 4 27.81 46.07 -11.00
C SER A 4 26.72 45.04 -11.29
N GLN A 5 27.16 43.83 -11.69
CA GLN A 5 26.38 42.61 -11.52
C GLN A 5 26.42 42.19 -10.04
N PRO A 6 25.28 41.94 -9.37
CA PRO A 6 25.29 41.25 -8.09
C PRO A 6 25.56 39.75 -8.32
N ALA A 7 26.66 39.30 -7.72
CA ALA A 7 27.09 37.92 -7.66
C ALA A 7 26.02 36.99 -7.07
N LEU A 8 25.67 35.96 -7.83
CA LEU A 8 24.84 34.83 -7.39
C LEU A 8 25.66 33.97 -6.40
N LYS A 9 25.48 34.21 -5.09
CA LYS A 9 25.99 33.32 -4.05
C LYS A 9 25.12 32.06 -3.98
N ILE A 10 25.57 30.99 -4.62
CA ILE A 10 24.98 29.66 -4.55
C ILE A 10 25.20 29.10 -3.13
N ILE A 11 24.11 28.94 -2.38
CA ILE A 11 24.07 28.32 -1.05
C ILE A 11 24.02 26.80 -1.27
N SER A 12 25.18 26.15 -1.35
CA SER A 12 25.32 24.70 -1.63
C SER A 12 25.08 23.78 -0.41
N GLY A 13 24.49 24.27 0.69
CA GLY A 13 24.37 23.51 1.95
C GLY A 13 23.00 22.84 2.19
N THR A 14 21.94 23.31 1.55
CA THR A 14 20.56 22.97 1.98
C THR A 14 19.94 21.82 1.18
N LEU A 15 20.53 21.44 0.04
CA LEU A 15 19.97 20.46 -0.88
C LEU A 15 20.17 18.99 -0.43
N LEU A 16 21.17 18.73 0.42
CA LEU A 16 21.47 17.39 0.92
C LEU A 16 20.44 16.88 1.94
N LEU A 17 19.83 17.74 2.75
CA LEU A 17 18.88 17.32 3.80
C LEU A 17 17.51 16.90 3.25
N PHE A 18 17.09 17.42 2.10
CA PHE A 18 15.83 17.03 1.46
C PHE A 18 15.88 15.63 0.81
N ALA A 19 17.06 15.15 0.42
CA ALA A 19 17.22 13.85 -0.22
C ALA A 19 17.05 12.67 0.75
N LEU A 20 17.35 12.84 2.05
CA LEU A 20 17.28 11.76 3.05
C LEU A 20 15.87 11.52 3.60
N ALA A 21 14.94 12.48 3.48
CA ALA A 21 13.57 12.31 3.99
C ALA A 21 12.69 11.42 3.09
N LEU A 22 13.08 11.21 1.82
CA LEU A 22 12.24 10.54 0.83
C LEU A 22 12.44 9.01 0.76
N SER A 23 13.46 8.47 1.43
CA SER A 23 13.84 7.04 1.33
C SER A 23 13.16 6.12 2.36
N ALA A 24 12.43 6.65 3.35
CA ALA A 24 11.80 5.85 4.40
C ALA A 24 10.41 5.29 4.04
N ALA A 25 9.73 5.89 3.06
CA ALA A 25 8.42 5.44 2.57
C ALA A 25 8.42 4.05 1.88
N PRO A 26 9.40 3.69 1.01
CA PRO A 26 9.35 2.42 0.27
C PRO A 26 9.44 1.17 1.16
N ALA A 27 10.16 1.23 2.28
CA ALA A 27 10.33 0.07 3.16
C ALA A 27 9.02 -0.37 3.84
N ARG A 28 8.17 0.59 4.24
CA ARG A 28 6.89 0.29 4.91
C ARG A 28 5.86 -0.32 3.96
N ALA A 29 5.82 0.17 2.72
CA ALA A 29 4.95 -0.39 1.68
C ALA A 29 5.32 -1.85 1.38
N GLN A 30 6.62 -2.15 1.29
CA GLN A 30 7.09 -3.52 1.03
C GLN A 30 6.70 -4.49 2.16
N LEU A 31 6.78 -4.06 3.42
CA LEU A 31 6.40 -4.86 4.58
C LEU A 31 4.91 -5.21 4.58
N ALA A 32 4.04 -4.24 4.26
CA ALA A 32 2.60 -4.47 4.15
C ALA A 32 2.26 -5.51 3.07
N LEU A 33 2.87 -5.38 1.88
CA LEU A 33 2.69 -6.32 0.78
C LEU A 33 3.12 -7.74 1.17
N GLN A 34 4.28 -7.88 1.85
CA GLN A 34 4.71 -9.19 2.35
C GLN A 34 3.76 -9.77 3.39
N ALA A 35 3.23 -8.94 4.31
CA ALA A 35 2.26 -9.38 5.30
C ALA A 35 0.98 -9.90 4.64
N PHE A 36 0.44 -9.16 3.65
CA PHE A 36 -0.72 -9.61 2.87
C PHE A 36 -0.46 -10.94 2.18
N GLN A 37 0.70 -11.06 1.54
CA GLN A 37 1.10 -12.28 0.86
C GLN A 37 1.20 -13.49 1.81
N ILE A 38 1.76 -13.28 3.01
CA ILE A 38 1.89 -14.31 4.03
C ILE A 38 0.51 -14.77 4.52
N VAL A 39 -0.40 -13.85 4.83
CA VAL A 39 -1.71 -14.25 5.39
C VAL A 39 -2.59 -14.94 4.34
N ILE A 40 -2.51 -14.53 3.07
CA ILE A 40 -3.20 -15.19 1.96
C ILE A 40 -2.63 -16.60 1.75
N ASN A 41 -1.30 -16.76 1.71
CA ASN A 41 -0.71 -18.09 1.54
C ASN A 41 -0.98 -19.03 2.73
N ARG A 42 -1.06 -18.49 3.94
CA ARG A 42 -1.39 -19.26 5.15
C ARG A 42 -2.85 -19.73 5.18
N SER A 43 -3.76 -19.06 4.48
CA SER A 43 -5.16 -19.52 4.38
C SER A 43 -5.37 -20.63 3.35
N GLY A 44 -4.31 -21.05 2.64
CA GLY A 44 -4.36 -22.10 1.61
C GLY A 44 -4.53 -21.55 0.19
N GLU A 45 -4.71 -20.24 0.04
CA GLU A 45 -4.71 -19.56 -1.24
C GLU A 45 -3.29 -19.39 -1.79
N ASN A 46 -3.15 -19.12 -3.09
CA ASN A 46 -1.84 -18.90 -3.70
C ASN A 46 -1.72 -17.45 -4.18
N CYS A 47 -0.84 -16.68 -3.54
CA CYS A 47 -0.46 -15.34 -3.97
C CYS A 47 1.07 -15.20 -3.86
N LYS A 48 1.78 -15.34 -4.97
CA LYS A 48 3.26 -15.18 -5.01
C LYS A 48 3.72 -13.75 -5.24
N THR A 49 2.91 -12.97 -5.95
CA THR A 49 3.20 -11.59 -6.30
C THR A 49 1.89 -10.83 -6.23
N ILE A 50 1.88 -9.73 -5.48
CA ILE A 50 0.76 -8.79 -5.45
C ILE A 50 0.96 -7.80 -6.59
N GLU A 51 -0.05 -7.67 -7.45
CA GLU A 51 -0.05 -6.67 -8.53
C GLU A 51 -0.61 -5.33 -8.05
N THR A 52 -1.71 -5.38 -7.29
CA THR A 52 -2.36 -4.17 -6.78
C THR A 52 -3.11 -4.43 -5.49
N THR A 53 -3.24 -3.37 -4.70
CA THR A 53 -4.04 -3.35 -3.48
C THR A 53 -4.93 -2.13 -3.49
N GLN A 54 -6.15 -2.27 -2.99
CA GLN A 54 -7.12 -1.17 -2.89
C GLN A 54 -7.78 -1.21 -1.51
N PRO A 55 -7.76 -0.12 -0.72
CA PRO A 55 -8.62 0.00 0.44
C PRO A 55 -10.08 -0.02 -0.03
N ILE A 56 -10.91 -0.88 0.57
CA ILE A 56 -12.32 -1.05 0.19
C ILE A 56 -13.30 -0.61 1.27
N GLY A 57 -12.81 -0.34 2.48
CA GLY A 57 -13.61 0.23 3.54
C GLY A 57 -13.03 0.00 4.93
N THR A 58 -13.81 0.34 5.94
CA THR A 58 -13.50 0.11 7.35
C THR A 58 -14.63 -0.69 7.98
N SER A 59 -14.30 -1.70 8.77
CA SER A 59 -15.27 -2.47 9.54
C SER A 59 -15.87 -1.61 10.65
N SER A 60 -17.03 -1.99 11.20
CA SER A 60 -17.62 -1.31 12.36
C SER A 60 -16.71 -1.32 13.60
N GLY A 61 -15.79 -2.29 13.69
CA GLY A 61 -14.76 -2.38 14.73
C GLY A 61 -13.53 -1.50 14.46
N GLY A 62 -13.51 -0.73 13.37
CA GLY A 62 -12.39 0.14 13.01
C GLY A 62 -11.24 -0.55 12.28
N ASP A 63 -11.39 -1.83 11.91
CA ASP A 63 -10.38 -2.51 11.08
C ASP A 63 -10.45 -1.99 9.63
N THR A 64 -9.31 -1.87 8.97
CA THR A 64 -9.28 -1.52 7.54
C THR A 64 -9.41 -2.77 6.69
N LEU A 65 -10.28 -2.74 5.69
CA LEU A 65 -10.45 -3.80 4.70
C LEU A 65 -9.69 -3.41 3.44
N VAL A 66 -8.86 -4.33 2.95
CA VAL A 66 -8.02 -4.12 1.77
C VAL A 66 -8.25 -5.26 0.80
N ALA A 67 -8.60 -4.92 -0.44
CA ALA A 67 -8.57 -5.85 -1.55
C ALA A 67 -7.15 -6.01 -2.06
N VAL A 68 -6.76 -7.24 -2.39
CA VAL A 68 -5.45 -7.64 -2.90
C VAL A 68 -5.64 -8.44 -4.17
N ALA A 69 -5.03 -8.01 -5.28
CA ALA A 69 -5.00 -8.74 -6.53
C ALA A 69 -3.60 -9.33 -6.74
N CYS A 70 -3.56 -10.63 -7.01
CA CYS A 70 -2.35 -11.41 -7.21
C CYS A 70 -2.10 -11.63 -8.70
N ALA A 71 -0.83 -11.77 -9.09
CA ALA A 71 -0.42 -11.90 -10.50
C ALA A 71 -0.92 -13.18 -11.19
N ASN A 72 -1.38 -14.16 -10.42
CA ASN A 72 -2.03 -15.37 -10.93
C ASN A 72 -3.56 -15.22 -11.07
N GLY A 73 -4.10 -14.02 -10.92
CA GLY A 73 -5.53 -13.71 -11.03
C GLY A 73 -6.33 -13.84 -9.72
N GLY A 74 -5.72 -14.34 -8.64
CA GLY A 74 -6.36 -14.43 -7.32
C GLY A 74 -6.74 -13.05 -6.79
N ARG A 75 -7.97 -12.90 -6.26
CA ARG A 75 -8.46 -11.64 -5.68
C ARG A 75 -9.00 -11.90 -4.28
N HIS A 76 -8.37 -11.27 -3.29
CA HIS A 76 -8.57 -11.57 -1.88
C HIS A 76 -8.90 -10.31 -1.10
N VAL A 77 -9.59 -10.48 0.03
CA VAL A 77 -9.77 -9.44 1.04
C VAL A 77 -8.94 -9.79 2.25
N VAL A 78 -8.10 -8.86 2.67
CA VAL A 78 -7.37 -8.92 3.94
C VAL A 78 -7.88 -7.82 4.86
N ARG A 79 -7.68 -8.04 6.15
CA ARG A 79 -8.06 -7.11 7.20
C ARG A 79 -6.80 -6.64 7.91
N ILE A 80 -6.68 -5.33 8.09
CA ILE A 80 -5.68 -4.69 8.94
C ILE A 80 -6.39 -4.29 10.22
N HIS A 81 -6.00 -4.91 11.32
CA HIS A 81 -6.53 -4.62 12.64
C HIS A 81 -5.96 -3.31 13.17
N GLN A 82 -6.60 -2.76 14.21
CA GLN A 82 -6.16 -1.51 14.85
C GLN A 82 -4.75 -1.58 15.45
N ASP A 83 -4.30 -2.78 15.83
CA ASP A 83 -2.94 -3.05 16.32
C ASP A 83 -1.92 -3.24 15.17
N ASN A 84 -2.34 -3.02 13.92
CA ASN A 84 -1.60 -3.26 12.68
C ASN A 84 -1.28 -4.73 12.38
N SER A 85 -1.88 -5.69 13.11
CA SER A 85 -1.85 -7.08 12.69
C SER A 85 -2.71 -7.27 11.44
N VAL A 86 -2.35 -8.25 10.62
CA VAL A 86 -3.02 -8.54 9.35
C VAL A 86 -3.61 -9.94 9.41
N SER A 87 -4.84 -10.10 8.94
CA SER A 87 -5.48 -11.40 8.77
C SER A 87 -6.11 -11.56 7.38
N TYR A 88 -6.18 -12.80 6.91
CA TYR A 88 -6.96 -13.15 5.74
C TYR A 88 -8.44 -13.13 6.10
N MET A 89 -9.27 -12.55 5.25
CA MET A 89 -10.72 -12.49 5.46
C MET A 89 -11.47 -13.47 4.54
N THR A 90 -11.35 -13.30 3.22
CA THR A 90 -12.16 -14.05 2.24
C THR A 90 -11.69 -13.79 0.81
N LEU A 91 -12.22 -14.54 -0.16
CA LEU A 91 -12.14 -14.18 -1.58
C LEU A 91 -13.00 -12.95 -1.90
N CYS A 92 -12.59 -12.17 -2.91
CA CYS A 92 -13.32 -10.98 -3.33
C CYS A 92 -14.72 -11.27 -3.86
N ASP A 93 -14.93 -12.37 -4.60
CA ASP A 93 -16.25 -12.74 -5.10
C ASP A 93 -17.20 -13.12 -3.98
N GLU A 94 -16.69 -13.81 -2.96
CA GLU A 94 -17.44 -14.16 -1.76
C GLU A 94 -17.76 -12.90 -0.92
N PHE A 95 -16.81 -11.98 -0.79
CA PHE A 95 -17.03 -10.70 -0.13
C PHE A 95 -18.14 -9.89 -0.82
N LYS A 96 -18.08 -9.80 -2.15
CA LYS A 96 -19.10 -9.13 -2.97
C LYS A 96 -20.47 -9.79 -2.79
N THR A 97 -20.52 -11.11 -2.80
CA THR A 97 -21.77 -11.87 -2.61
C THR A 97 -22.42 -11.58 -1.27
N ARG A 98 -21.62 -11.44 -0.20
CA ARG A 98 -22.10 -11.21 1.16
C ARG A 98 -22.46 -9.74 1.45
N THR A 99 -21.76 -8.79 0.81
CA THR A 99 -21.83 -7.36 1.19
C THR A 99 -22.33 -6.43 0.08
N GLY A 100 -22.35 -6.89 -1.17
CA GLY A 100 -22.57 -6.06 -2.35
C GLY A 100 -21.37 -5.18 -2.74
N ILE A 101 -20.30 -5.16 -1.95
CA ILE A 101 -19.12 -4.30 -2.20
C ILE A 101 -18.17 -4.99 -3.17
N ARG A 102 -17.78 -4.26 -4.21
CA ARG A 102 -16.78 -4.71 -5.18
C ARG A 102 -15.38 -4.44 -4.64
N CYS A 103 -14.47 -5.42 -4.80
CA CYS A 103 -13.07 -5.26 -4.39
C CYS A 103 -12.30 -4.26 -5.25
N PHE A 104 -12.55 -4.30 -6.56
CA PHE A 104 -11.90 -3.47 -7.56
C PHE A 104 -12.97 -2.98 -8.54
N ASP A 105 -12.83 -1.74 -8.97
CA ASP A 105 -13.59 -1.22 -10.09
C ASP A 105 -13.00 -1.82 -11.38
N ASP A 106 -13.84 -2.44 -12.19
CA ASP A 106 -13.42 -2.84 -13.54
C ASP A 106 -13.29 -1.54 -14.33
N LYS A 107 -12.08 -1.27 -14.83
CA LYS A 107 -11.85 -0.19 -15.79
C LYS A 107 -12.30 -0.61 -17.19
#